data_AF-A0A2V6N9B5-F1
#
_entry.id   AF-A0A2V6N9B5-F1
#
_cell.length_a   1.000
_cell.length_b   1.000
_cell.length_c   1.000
_cell.angle_alpha   90.00
_cell.angle_beta   90.00
_cell.angle_gamma   90.00
#
_symmetry.space_group_name_H-M   'P 1'
#
loop_
_entity.id
_entity.type
_entity.pdbx_description
1 polymer ?
#
loop_
_entity_poly.entity_id
_entity_poly.type
_entity_poly.pdbx_seq_one_letter_code
_entity_poly.pdbx_strand_id
1 'polypeptide(L)'
;MQSSPLCCPVVELRQYTLHSGKRDVLIDLFDREFVETQEAVGVKAIGQFRDLDHPDRFVWLRGFPDMTSRAKALTDFYGGPVWKAHREAANATM
;
A
#
# COMPACT_ATOMS: atom_id res chain seq x y z
N MET A 1 -22.46 14.53 21.52
CA MET A 1 -22.04 14.26 20.13
C MET A 1 -21.37 12.90 20.12
N GLN A 2 -22.02 11.87 19.57
CA GLN A 2 -21.37 10.58 19.40
C GLN A 2 -20.35 10.75 18.27
N SER A 3 -19.05 10.62 18.57
CA SER A 3 -18.02 10.58 17.53
C SER A 3 -18.28 9.36 16.67
N SER A 4 -18.46 9.55 15.36
CA SER A 4 -18.35 8.43 14.43
C SER A 4 -17.02 7.73 14.65
N PRO A 5 -16.97 6.39 14.70
CA PRO A 5 -15.70 5.69 14.80
C PRO A 5 -14.83 6.11 13.62
N LEU A 6 -13.59 6.55 13.92
CA LEU A 6 -12.62 6.89 12.89
C LEU A 6 -12.41 5.68 11.99
N CYS A 7 -12.49 5.86 10.67
CA CYS A 7 -12.31 4.78 9.71
C CYS A 7 -10.92 4.12 9.84
N CYS A 8 -9.88 4.91 10.12
CA CYS A 8 -8.50 4.45 10.30
C CYS A 8 -7.78 5.32 11.36
N PRO A 9 -7.83 4.97 12.65
CA PRO A 9 -7.09 5.68 13.71
C PRO A 9 -5.56 5.68 13.51
N VAL A 10 -5.02 4.64 12.88
CA VAL A 10 -3.61 4.55 12.49
C VAL A 10 -3.52 4.66 10.98
N VAL A 11 -2.68 5.56 10.47
CA VAL A 11 -2.46 5.76 9.03
C VAL A 11 -0.96 5.74 8.75
N GLU A 12 -0.59 5.06 7.65
CA GLU A 12 0.76 5.05 7.13
C GLU A 12 0.85 5.77 5.80
N LEU A 13 1.76 6.75 5.74
CA LEU A 13 2.23 7.34 4.51
C LEU A 13 3.36 6.49 3.92
N ARG A 14 3.15 6.03 2.68
CA ARG A 14 4.15 5.31 1.90
C ARG A 14 4.56 6.20 0.73
N GLN A 15 5.86 6.50 0.65
CA GLN A 15 6.45 7.27 -0.44
C GLN A 15 7.64 6.51 -0.99
N TYR A 16 7.61 6.21 -2.28
CA TYR A 16 8.72 5.57 -2.97
C TYR A 16 9.25 6.51 -4.06
N THR A 17 10.57 6.62 -4.12
CA THR A 17 11.28 7.11 -5.31
C THR A 17 11.57 5.90 -6.16
N LEU A 18 11.06 5.90 -7.38
CA LEU A 18 11.15 4.79 -8.32
C LEU A 18 12.23 5.04 -9.35
N HIS A 19 12.62 3.99 -10.06
CA HIS A 19 13.42 4.12 -11.27
C HIS A 19 12.65 4.92 -12.34
N SER A 20 13.40 5.62 -13.18
CA SER A 20 12.84 6.52 -14.18
C SER A 20 11.80 5.84 -15.08
N GLY A 21 10.60 6.41 -15.12
CA GLY A 21 9.48 5.90 -15.94
C GLY A 21 8.84 4.61 -15.43
N LYS A 22 9.16 4.13 -14.21
CA LYS A 22 8.60 2.90 -13.64
C LYS A 22 7.36 3.11 -12.78
N ARG A 23 6.94 4.35 -12.53
CA ARG A 23 5.75 4.66 -11.72
C ARG A 23 4.51 3.92 -12.18
N ASP A 24 4.18 4.01 -13.46
CA ASP A 24 2.92 3.46 -13.95
C ASP A 24 2.96 1.92 -13.99
N VAL A 25 4.14 1.34 -14.20
CA VAL A 25 4.37 -0.11 -14.06
C VAL A 25 4.09 -0.58 -12.63
N LEU A 26 4.54 0.16 -11.62
CA LEU A 26 4.26 -0.17 -10.23
C LEU A 26 2.78 0.01 -9.90
N ILE A 27 2.14 1.10 -10.37
CA ILE A 27 0.71 1.35 -10.15
C ILE A 27 -0.13 0.20 -10.73
N ASP A 28 0.12 -0.20 -11.98
CA ASP A 28 -0.65 -1.27 -12.63
C ASP A 28 -0.51 -2.62 -11.88
N LEU A 29 0.69 -2.93 -11.38
CA LEU A 29 0.90 -4.12 -10.55
C LEU A 29 0.20 -3.98 -9.19
N PHE A 30 0.28 -2.80 -8.58
CA PHE A 30 -0.28 -2.51 -7.27
C PHE A 30 -1.80 -2.62 -7.29
N ASP A 31 -2.46 -2.01 -8.27
CA ASP A 31 -3.90 -2.04 -8.46
C ASP A 31 -4.42 -3.45 -8.70
N ARG A 32 -3.71 -4.24 -9.51
CA ARG A 32 -4.16 -5.60 -9.87
C ARG A 32 -3.95 -6.61 -8.76
N GLU A 33 -2.82 -6.54 -8.05
CA GLU A 33 -2.38 -7.63 -7.17
C GLU A 33 -2.39 -7.25 -5.69
N PHE A 34 -2.20 -5.98 -5.34
CA PHE A 34 -1.89 -5.58 -3.95
C PHE A 34 -2.99 -4.81 -3.25
N VAL A 35 -3.97 -4.22 -3.93
CA VAL A 35 -5.09 -3.52 -3.26
C VAL A 35 -5.96 -4.52 -2.53
N GLU A 36 -6.64 -5.41 -3.25
CA GLU A 36 -7.63 -6.33 -2.67
C GLU A 36 -6.98 -7.35 -1.74
N THR A 37 -5.75 -7.77 -2.01
CA THR A 37 -5.06 -8.78 -1.19
C THR A 37 -4.53 -8.20 0.13
N GLN A 38 -4.20 -6.91 0.17
CA GLN A 38 -3.97 -6.20 1.43
C GLN A 38 -5.27 -6.01 2.20
N GLU A 39 -6.37 -5.64 1.52
CA GLU A 39 -7.69 -5.51 2.15
C GLU A 39 -8.18 -6.84 2.74
N ALA A 40 -7.91 -7.96 2.06
CA ALA A 40 -8.24 -9.30 2.55
C ALA A 40 -7.56 -9.67 3.88
N VAL A 41 -6.43 -9.05 4.22
CA VAL A 41 -5.74 -9.25 5.51
C VAL A 41 -5.95 -8.08 6.50
N GLY A 42 -6.91 -7.19 6.21
CA GLY A 42 -7.35 -6.14 7.12
C GLY A 42 -6.61 -4.80 7.01
N VAL A 43 -5.79 -4.61 5.98
CA VAL A 43 -5.24 -3.29 5.65
C VAL A 43 -6.32 -2.48 4.95
N LYS A 44 -6.52 -1.21 5.30
CA LYS A 44 -7.37 -0.34 4.49
C LYS A 44 -6.54 0.42 3.46
N ALA A 45 -6.71 0.16 2.16
CA ALA A 45 -6.14 1.03 1.13
C ALA A 45 -6.94 2.34 1.08
N ILE A 46 -6.35 3.44 1.55
CA ILE A 46 -7.04 4.74 1.66
C ILE A 46 -7.01 5.47 0.32
N GLY A 47 -5.88 5.44 -0.37
CA GLY A 47 -5.73 6.09 -1.65
C GLY A 47 -4.31 6.07 -2.19
N GLN A 48 -4.20 6.29 -3.49
CA GLN A 48 -2.96 6.39 -4.25
C GLN A 48 -2.90 7.76 -4.93
N PHE A 49 -1.70 8.31 -5.03
CA PHE A 49 -1.48 9.68 -5.49
C PHE A 49 -0.29 9.73 -6.44
N ARG A 50 -0.45 10.52 -7.51
CA ARG A 50 0.62 10.86 -8.45
C ARG A 50 1.15 12.25 -8.10
N ASP A 51 2.44 12.34 -7.82
CA ASP A 51 3.13 13.61 -7.71
C ASP A 51 3.36 14.13 -9.15
N LEU A 52 2.78 15.29 -9.48
CA LEU A 52 2.85 15.86 -10.83
C LEU A 52 4.22 16.48 -11.12
N ASP A 53 4.90 16.98 -10.08
CA ASP A 53 6.23 17.58 -10.18
C ASP A 53 7.34 16.53 -10.10
N HIS A 54 7.03 15.35 -9.56
CA HIS A 54 7.96 14.22 -9.43
C HIS A 54 7.41 12.97 -10.13
N PRO A 55 7.67 12.79 -11.44
CA PRO A 55 7.09 11.70 -12.23
C PRO A 55 7.50 10.30 -11.73
N ASP A 56 8.62 10.20 -11.02
CA ASP A 56 9.13 8.95 -10.47
C ASP A 56 8.71 8.71 -9.01
N ARG A 57 7.79 9.49 -8.44
CA ARG A 57 7.24 9.25 -7.12
C ARG A 57 5.90 8.52 -7.16
N PHE A 58 5.80 7.46 -6.37
CA PHE A 58 4.54 6.81 -6.04
C PHE A 58 4.24 7.02 -4.56
N VAL A 59 3.07 7.61 -4.29
CA VAL A 59 2.63 7.94 -2.93
C VAL A 59 1.30 7.25 -2.68
N TRP A 60 1.16 6.59 -1.54
CA TRP A 60 -0.11 5.98 -1.15
C TRP A 60 -0.27 5.95 0.36
N LEU A 61 -1.52 5.83 0.78
CA LEU A 61 -1.94 5.79 2.17
C LEU A 61 -2.63 4.46 2.45
N ARG A 62 -2.31 3.88 3.61
CA ARG A 62 -3.08 2.77 4.16
C ARG A 62 -3.36 2.95 5.64
N GLY A 63 -4.47 2.38 6.08
CA GLY A 63 -5.00 2.55 7.42
C GLY A 63 -5.17 1.25 8.17
N PHE A 64 -5.17 1.36 9.51
CA PHE A 64 -5.35 0.28 10.45
C PHE A 64 -6.20 0.74 11.63
N PRO A 65 -6.95 -0.17 12.28
CA PRO A 65 -7.74 0.15 13.47
C PRO A 65 -6.85 0.44 14.69
N ASP A 66 -5.70 -0.23 14.80
CA ASP A 66 -4.74 -0.12 15.90
C ASP A 66 -3.36 -0.70 15.51
N MET A 67 -2.36 -0.57 16.39
CA MET A 67 -0.99 -1.03 16.15
C MET A 67 -0.82 -2.56 16.16
N THR A 68 -1.65 -3.29 16.91
CA THR A 68 -1.62 -4.75 16.96
C THR A 68 -2.17 -5.34 15.66
N SER A 69 -3.32 -4.85 15.23
CA SER A 69 -3.95 -5.19 13.95
C SER A 69 -3.04 -4.84 12.78
N ARG A 70 -2.34 -3.69 12.85
CA ARG A 70 -1.29 -3.33 11.90
C ARG A 70 -0.20 -4.38 11.83
N ALA A 71 0.42 -4.73 12.95
CA ALA A 71 1.51 -5.70 12.95
C ALA A 71 1.08 -7.04 12.32
N LYS A 72 -0.10 -7.55 12.69
CA LYS A 72 -0.66 -8.78 12.13
C LYS A 72 -0.87 -8.68 10.61
N ALA A 73 -1.58 -7.66 10.15
CA ALA A 73 -1.89 -7.48 8.73
C ALA A 73 -0.63 -7.38 7.86
N LEU A 74 0.40 -6.68 8.35
CA LEU A 74 1.68 -6.57 7.64
C LEU A 74 2.43 -7.90 7.59
N THR A 75 2.47 -8.64 8.69
CA THR A 75 3.08 -9.97 8.73
C THR A 75 2.37 -10.91 7.76
N ASP A 76 1.04 -10.93 7.75
CA ASP A 76 0.25 -11.79 6.88
C ASP A 76 0.44 -11.43 5.41
N PHE A 77 0.42 -10.14 5.06
CA PHE A 77 0.61 -9.69 3.69
C PHE A 77 2.01 -10.01 3.17
N TYR A 78 3.06 -9.54 3.86
CA TYR A 78 4.45 -9.70 3.41
C TYR A 78 4.97 -11.14 3.55
N GLY A 79 4.40 -11.93 4.47
CA GLY A 79 4.65 -13.37 4.58
C GLY A 79 3.84 -14.22 3.59
N GLY A 80 2.80 -13.62 2.99
CA GLY A 80 1.80 -14.29 2.17
C GLY A 80 2.27 -14.66 0.75
N PRO A 81 1.49 -15.50 0.06
CA PRO A 81 1.84 -15.99 -1.28
C PRO A 81 1.82 -14.90 -2.34
N VAL A 82 0.91 -13.93 -2.25
CA VAL A 82 0.79 -12.83 -3.23
C VAL A 82 2.04 -11.97 -3.25
N TRP A 83 2.48 -11.48 -2.08
CA TRP A 83 3.73 -10.73 -2.02
C TRP A 83 4.91 -11.57 -2.52
N LYS A 84 5.02 -12.84 -2.13
CA LYS A 84 6.09 -13.73 -2.61
C LYS A 84 6.10 -13.87 -4.14
N ALA A 85 4.94 -13.95 -4.78
CA ALA A 85 4.81 -14.07 -6.22
C ALA A 85 5.20 -12.78 -6.97
N HIS A 86 4.90 -11.61 -6.41
CA HIS A 86 5.02 -10.34 -7.14
C HIS A 86 6.11 -9.40 -6.62
N ARG A 87 6.78 -9.71 -5.50
CA ARG A 87 7.82 -8.85 -4.90
C ARG A 87 8.97 -8.54 -5.84
N GLU A 88 9.35 -9.47 -6.72
CA GLU A 88 10.46 -9.25 -7.65
C GLU A 88 10.11 -8.19 -8.68
N ALA A 89 8.91 -8.28 -9.28
CA ALA A 89 8.40 -7.28 -10.21
C ALA A 89 8.22 -5.91 -9.54
N ALA A 90 7.68 -5.88 -8.31
CA ALA A 90 7.53 -4.65 -7.54
C ALA A 90 8.89 -4.03 -7.22
N ASN A 91 9.84 -4.82 -6.70
CA ASN A 91 11.17 -4.34 -6.32
C ASN A 91 11.98 -3.86 -7.53
N ALA A 92 11.78 -4.43 -8.72
CA ALA A 92 12.46 -3.97 -9.94
C ALA A 92 12.04 -2.55 -10.39
N THR A 93 11.01 -1.97 -9.77
CA THR A 93 10.60 -0.58 -10.03
C THR A 93 11.22 0.43 -9.08
N MET A 94 11.76 -0.01 -7.94
CA MET A 94 12.27 0.82 -6.83
C MET A 94 13.79 0.84 -6.82
#